data_AF-A0A536JXP7-F1
#
_entry.id   AF-A0A536JXP7-F1
#
_cell.length_a   1.000
_cell.length_b   1.000
_cell.length_c   1.000
_cell.angle_alpha   90.00
_cell.angle_beta   90.00
_cell.angle_gamma   90.00
#
_symmetry.space_group_name_H-M   'P 1'
#
loop_
_entity.id
_entity.type
_entity.pdbx_description
1 polymer ?
#
loop_
_entity_poly.entity_id
_entity_poly.type
_entity_poly.pdbx_seq_one_letter_code
_entity_poly.pdbx_strand_id
1 'polypeptide(L)'
;MRLSEDQLRVIWQSAAHDRAIGHQHFWEKALSRRQFLGTAAAASGVAVTASLWVPGLAEAAAPGAGTPRPIPGTVFPGAPFHIKLPGAGAEPSAITDFNGFVAIADIEGTGTGSGSGLTFGADLRFITGTFKGTDDRIHRGTFGFI
;
A
#
# COMPACT_ATOMS: atom_id res chain seq x y z
N MET A 1 65.20 59.77 2.63
CA MET A 1 65.28 59.04 1.35
C MET A 1 63.98 59.30 0.59
N ARG A 2 64.00 60.00 -0.55
CA ARG A 2 62.79 60.29 -1.34
C ARG A 2 62.66 59.21 -2.42
N LEU A 3 61.56 58.47 -2.41
CA LEU A 3 61.25 57.50 -3.46
C LEU A 3 60.88 58.25 -4.75
N SER A 4 61.38 57.78 -5.90
CA SER A 4 61.02 58.33 -7.21
C SER A 4 59.65 57.82 -7.64
N GLU A 5 58.96 58.57 -8.51
CA GLU A 5 57.63 58.20 -9.01
C GLU A 5 57.59 56.82 -9.69
N ASP A 6 58.69 56.41 -10.31
CA ASP A 6 58.79 55.10 -10.97
C ASP A 6 58.82 53.96 -9.95
N GLN A 7 59.50 54.16 -8.81
CA GLN A 7 59.46 53.19 -7.72
C GLN A 7 58.07 53.12 -7.07
N LEU A 8 57.37 54.26 -6.98
CA LEU A 8 55.99 54.27 -6.53
C LEU A 8 55.08 53.51 -7.51
N ARG A 9 55.23 53.68 -8.82
CA ARG A 9 54.43 52.94 -9.83
C ARG A 9 54.65 51.44 -9.76
N VAL A 10 55.88 50.98 -9.57
CA VAL A 10 56.20 49.54 -9.46
C VAL A 10 55.56 48.93 -8.21
N ILE A 11 55.62 49.62 -7.07
CA ILE A 11 54.99 49.16 -5.82
C ILE A 11 53.46 49.09 -5.96
N TRP A 12 52.86 50.07 -6.64
CA TRP A 12 51.42 50.07 -6.92
C TRP A 12 50.99 48.97 -7.91
N GLN A 13 51.81 48.66 -8.92
CA GLN A 13 51.55 47.57 -9.87
C GLN A 13 51.73 46.18 -9.24
N SER A 14 52.66 46.01 -8.30
CA SER A 14 52.85 44.75 -7.57
C SER A 14 51.74 44.51 -6.54
N ALA A 15 51.21 45.57 -5.91
CA ALA A 15 50.12 45.45 -4.93
C ALA A 15 48.76 45.11 -5.57
N ALA A 16 48.60 45.33 -6.88
CA ALA A 16 47.33 45.16 -7.59
C ALA A 16 47.11 43.76 -8.20
N HIS A 17 48.08 42.84 -8.12
CA HIS A 17 48.04 41.59 -8.91
C HIS A 17 47.50 40.35 -8.21
N ASP A 18 47.19 40.37 -6.92
CA ASP A 18 46.55 39.23 -6.26
C ASP A 18 45.06 39.49 -5.99
N ARG A 19 44.26 39.44 -7.06
CA ARG A 19 42.84 39.15 -6.90
C ARG A 19 42.66 37.65 -6.74
N ALA A 20 42.20 37.22 -5.57
CA ALA A 20 41.66 35.88 -5.40
C ALA A 20 40.55 35.66 -6.44
N ILE A 21 40.78 34.75 -7.39
CA ILE A 21 39.77 34.29 -8.34
C ILE A 21 38.82 33.39 -7.54
N GLY A 22 37.80 33.99 -6.92
CA GLY A 22 36.65 33.24 -6.44
C GLY A 22 35.96 32.62 -7.64
N HIS A 23 36.11 31.30 -7.82
CA HIS A 23 35.48 30.59 -8.92
C HIS A 23 33.94 30.72 -8.83
N GLN A 24 33.28 31.11 -9.93
CA GLN A 24 31.84 31.35 -10.01
C GLN A 24 30.96 30.09 -9.86
N HIS A 25 31.57 28.93 -9.62
CA HIS A 25 30.88 27.63 -9.57
C HIS A 25 29.89 27.47 -8.41
N PHE A 26 29.84 28.39 -7.44
CA PHE A 26 28.85 28.34 -6.36
C PHE A 26 27.40 28.45 -6.90
N TRP A 27 27.18 29.32 -7.89
CA TRP A 27 25.87 29.52 -8.50
C TRP A 27 25.52 28.48 -9.56
N GLU A 28 26.53 27.85 -10.18
CA GLU A 28 26.34 26.75 -11.12
C GLU A 28 25.87 25.45 -10.43
N LYS A 29 26.17 25.30 -9.13
CA LYS A 29 25.69 24.17 -8.30
C LYS A 29 24.43 24.48 -7.49
N ALA A 30 23.90 25.70 -7.58
CA ALA A 30 22.70 26.09 -6.84
C ALA A 30 21.44 25.64 -7.59
N LEU A 31 20.69 24.69 -7.01
CA LEU A 31 19.40 24.28 -7.53
C LEU A 31 18.48 25.50 -7.69
N SER A 32 17.90 25.67 -8.88
CA SER A 32 16.93 26.75 -9.09
C SER A 32 15.70 26.54 -8.20
N ARG A 33 15.03 27.63 -7.80
CA ARG A 33 13.79 27.54 -6.99
C ARG A 33 12.74 26.62 -7.61
N ARG A 34 12.66 26.59 -8.94
CA ARG A 34 11.76 25.69 -9.68
C ARG A 34 12.19 24.23 -9.60
N GLN A 35 13.48 23.95 -9.72
CA GLN A 35 14.01 22.59 -9.53
C GLN A 35 13.79 22.14 -8.09
N PHE A 36 14.08 22.98 -7.11
CA PHE A 36 13.83 22.68 -5.70
C PHE A 36 12.35 22.36 -5.44
N LEU A 37 11.42 23.23 -5.87
CA LEU A 37 9.98 23.02 -5.68
C LEU A 37 9.46 21.81 -6.46
N GLY A 38 9.93 21.61 -7.70
CA GLY A 38 9.55 20.46 -8.53
C GLY A 38 10.01 19.13 -7.94
N THR A 39 11.27 19.06 -7.50
CA THR A 39 11.83 17.87 -6.86
C THR A 39 11.15 17.60 -5.51
N ALA A 40 10.92 18.63 -4.70
CA ALA A 40 10.22 18.49 -3.43
C ALA A 40 8.79 18.00 -3.61
N ALA A 41 8.04 18.55 -4.59
CA ALA A 41 6.68 18.12 -4.88
C ALA A 41 6.62 16.66 -5.37
N ALA A 42 7.54 16.24 -6.26
CA ALA A 42 7.61 14.87 -6.74
C ALA A 42 7.93 13.87 -5.61
N ALA A 43 8.92 14.17 -4.77
CA ALA A 43 9.29 13.33 -3.64
C ALA A 43 8.14 13.21 -2.62
N SER A 44 7.46 14.33 -2.35
CA SER A 44 6.30 14.37 -1.46
C SER A 44 5.14 13.55 -2.00
N GLY A 45 4.86 13.65 -3.30
CA GLY A 45 3.82 12.85 -3.98
C GLY A 45 4.08 11.35 -3.89
N VAL A 46 5.33 10.92 -4.09
CA VAL A 46 5.71 9.50 -3.92
C VAL A 46 5.52 9.07 -2.46
N ALA A 47 5.96 9.86 -1.48
CA ALA A 47 5.85 9.50 -0.08
C ALA A 47 4.39 9.40 0.41
N VAL A 48 3.52 10.33 -0.01
CA VAL A 48 2.10 10.33 0.38
C VAL A 48 1.33 9.20 -0.28
N THR A 49 1.73 8.80 -1.49
CA THR A 49 1.05 7.71 -2.21
C THR A 49 1.63 6.34 -1.90
N ALA A 50 2.82 6.22 -1.30
CA ALA A 50 3.51 4.95 -1.10
C ALA A 50 2.65 3.87 -0.42
N SER A 51 1.77 4.24 0.53
CA SER A 51 0.86 3.32 1.21
C SER A 51 -0.19 2.68 0.29
N LEU A 52 -0.49 3.28 -0.87
CA LEU A 52 -1.40 2.71 -1.86
C LEU A 52 -0.74 1.60 -2.70
N TRP A 53 0.59 1.56 -2.74
CA TRP A 53 1.36 0.63 -3.58
C TRP A 53 1.96 -0.53 -2.76
N VAL A 54 1.92 -0.44 -1.44
CA VAL A 54 2.36 -1.52 -0.55
C VAL A 54 1.13 -2.36 -0.20
N PRO A 55 0.99 -3.59 -0.71
CA PRO A 55 -0.05 -4.49 -0.25
C PRO A 55 0.16 -4.77 1.24
N GLY A 56 -0.89 -4.61 2.04
CA GLY A 56 -0.85 -5.02 3.44
C GLY A 56 -0.63 -6.53 3.52
N LEU A 57 0.47 -6.96 4.15
CA LEU A 57 0.66 -8.36 4.49
C LEU A 57 -0.21 -8.66 5.71
N ALA A 58 -1.29 -9.40 5.50
CA ALA A 58 -2.11 -9.96 6.57
C ALA A 58 -1.75 -11.43 6.73
N GLU A 59 -1.14 -11.77 7.86
CA GLU A 59 -0.96 -13.16 8.26
C GLU A 59 -2.23 -13.65 8.96
N ALA A 60 -2.69 -14.85 8.62
CA ALA A 60 -3.81 -15.44 9.33
C ALA A 60 -3.39 -15.66 10.79
N ALA A 61 -4.17 -15.12 11.73
CA ALA A 61 -3.94 -15.38 13.15
C ALA A 61 -3.98 -16.90 13.39
N ALA A 62 -3.02 -17.41 14.18
CA ALA A 62 -3.02 -18.82 14.57
C ALA A 62 -4.39 -19.17 15.21
N PRO A 63 -4.95 -20.37 14.93
CA PRO A 63 -6.19 -20.79 15.55
C PRO A 63 -6.07 -20.70 17.09
N GLY A 64 -6.95 -19.91 17.70
CA GLY A 64 -6.93 -19.63 19.13
C GLY A 64 -8.29 -19.21 19.66
N ALA A 65 -8.34 -18.74 20.91
CA ALA A 65 -9.55 -18.12 21.45
C ALA A 65 -9.94 -16.90 20.61
N GLY A 66 -11.22 -16.73 20.30
CA GLY A 66 -11.71 -15.58 19.51
C GLY A 66 -11.78 -15.83 17.99
N THR A 67 -11.71 -17.08 17.54
CA THR A 67 -12.01 -17.43 16.14
C THR A 67 -13.49 -17.19 15.80
N PRO A 68 -13.82 -16.90 14.53
CA PRO A 68 -15.21 -16.74 14.11
C PRO A 68 -16.02 -18.03 14.27
N ARG A 69 -17.29 -17.89 14.66
CA ARG A 69 -18.24 -19.02 14.67
C ARG A 69 -18.93 -19.11 13.30
N PRO A 70 -19.09 -20.32 12.73
CA PRO A 70 -19.80 -20.49 11.47
C PRO A 70 -21.28 -20.11 11.59
N ILE A 71 -21.93 -19.73 10.48
CA ILE A 71 -23.39 -19.54 10.47
C ILE A 71 -24.16 -20.82 10.81
N PRO A 72 -25.34 -20.71 11.41
CA PRO A 72 -26.28 -21.82 11.51
C PRO A 72 -26.80 -22.19 10.11
N GLY A 73 -26.65 -23.48 9.77
CA GLY A 73 -27.13 -24.05 8.52
C GLY A 73 -26.02 -24.34 7.51
N THR A 74 -26.43 -25.06 6.47
CA THR A 74 -25.59 -25.59 5.41
C THR A 74 -26.37 -25.56 4.10
N VAL A 75 -25.70 -25.85 2.99
CA VAL A 75 -26.33 -25.90 1.65
C VAL A 75 -27.46 -26.93 1.55
N PHE A 76 -27.31 -28.06 2.24
CA PHE A 76 -28.32 -29.11 2.38
C PHE A 76 -28.06 -29.90 3.67
N PRO A 77 -29.07 -30.62 4.22
CA PRO A 77 -28.88 -31.42 5.43
C PRO A 77 -27.70 -32.39 5.32
N GLY A 78 -26.74 -32.30 6.25
CA GLY A 78 -25.55 -33.15 6.28
C GLY A 78 -24.39 -32.68 5.41
N ALA A 79 -24.51 -31.56 4.70
CA ALA A 79 -23.35 -30.98 3.99
C ALA A 79 -22.24 -30.56 4.98
N PRO A 80 -20.96 -30.69 4.59
CA PRO A 80 -19.83 -30.46 5.50
C PRO A 80 -19.52 -28.98 5.74
N PHE A 81 -20.06 -28.07 4.91
CA PHE A 81 -19.72 -26.65 4.94
C PHE A 81 -20.88 -25.80 5.45
N HIS A 82 -20.57 -24.92 6.41
CA HIS A 82 -21.50 -23.95 6.99
C HIS A 82 -21.61 -22.69 6.13
N ILE A 83 -22.31 -22.84 5.00
CA ILE A 83 -22.51 -21.79 4.01
C ILE A 83 -23.93 -21.90 3.43
N LYS A 84 -24.51 -20.77 3.02
CA LYS A 84 -25.76 -20.69 2.26
C LYS A 84 -25.46 -20.08 0.91
N LEU A 85 -25.99 -20.65 -0.17
CA LEU A 85 -25.76 -20.11 -1.52
C LEU A 85 -26.30 -18.68 -1.66
N PRO A 86 -25.67 -17.84 -2.49
CA PRO A 86 -26.14 -16.49 -2.73
C PRO A 86 -27.56 -16.48 -3.30
N GLY A 87 -28.37 -15.54 -2.83
CA GLY A 87 -29.75 -15.42 -3.27
C GLY A 87 -30.51 -14.36 -2.48
N ALA A 88 -31.65 -13.92 -3.02
CA ALA A 88 -32.49 -12.95 -2.34
C ALA A 88 -32.94 -13.50 -0.96
N GLY A 89 -32.62 -12.75 0.10
CA GLY A 89 -32.94 -13.14 1.48
C GLY A 89 -32.04 -14.22 2.09
N ALA A 90 -31.02 -14.70 1.38
CA ALA A 90 -30.00 -15.58 1.94
C ALA A 90 -28.95 -14.76 2.71
N GLU A 91 -28.44 -15.31 3.80
CA GLU A 91 -27.32 -14.72 4.55
C GLU A 91 -26.01 -14.91 3.76
N PRO A 92 -25.37 -13.82 3.28
CA PRO A 92 -24.14 -13.91 2.50
C PRO A 92 -22.88 -14.20 3.35
N SER A 93 -22.91 -13.98 4.66
CA SER A 93 -21.78 -14.29 5.55
C SER A 93 -21.66 -15.79 5.82
N ALA A 94 -20.44 -16.32 5.88
CA ALA A 94 -20.16 -17.65 6.43
C ALA A 94 -19.90 -17.62 7.96
N ILE A 95 -19.87 -16.43 8.55
CA ILE A 95 -19.61 -16.16 9.96
C ILE A 95 -20.88 -15.62 10.63
N THR A 96 -21.26 -16.20 11.78
CA THR A 96 -22.39 -15.74 12.59
C THR A 96 -22.04 -14.50 13.42
N ASP A 97 -23.06 -13.76 13.87
CA ASP A 97 -22.90 -12.56 14.71
C ASP A 97 -21.92 -11.54 14.10
N PHE A 98 -22.00 -11.37 12.78
CA PHE A 98 -21.12 -10.53 11.98
C PHE A 98 -21.81 -9.22 11.61
N ASN A 99 -21.04 -8.13 11.65
CA ASN A 99 -21.43 -6.83 11.10
C ASN A 99 -20.25 -6.28 10.28
N GLY A 100 -20.48 -6.06 8.99
CA GLY A 100 -19.48 -5.55 8.08
C GLY A 100 -19.86 -5.76 6.62
N PHE A 101 -18.83 -5.84 5.78
CA PHE A 101 -18.99 -6.04 4.34
C PHE A 101 -18.68 -7.48 3.95
N VAL A 102 -19.52 -8.02 3.08
CA VAL A 102 -19.32 -9.31 2.43
C VAL A 102 -19.35 -9.08 0.92
N ALA A 103 -18.26 -9.45 0.25
CA ALA A 103 -18.22 -9.58 -1.20
C ALA A 103 -18.33 -11.06 -1.56
N ILE A 104 -19.14 -11.38 -2.56
CA ILE A 104 -19.34 -12.74 -3.04
C ILE A 104 -19.13 -12.78 -4.55
N ALA A 105 -18.50 -13.84 -5.03
CA ALA A 105 -18.55 -14.25 -6.41
C ALA A 105 -18.96 -15.72 -6.47
N ASP A 106 -20.16 -15.98 -6.99
CA ASP A 106 -20.60 -17.30 -7.39
C ASP A 106 -20.34 -17.45 -8.89
N ILE A 107 -19.45 -18.37 -9.25
CA ILE A 107 -18.91 -18.51 -10.59
C ILE A 107 -19.23 -19.92 -11.06
N GLU A 108 -19.97 -20.01 -12.16
CA GLU A 108 -20.18 -21.26 -12.90
C GLU A 108 -19.48 -21.18 -14.26
N GLY A 109 -19.03 -22.32 -14.77
CA GLY A 109 -18.43 -22.36 -16.09
C GLY A 109 -18.13 -23.76 -16.60
N THR A 110 -17.50 -23.80 -17.76
CA THR A 110 -17.00 -25.04 -18.35
C THR A 110 -15.48 -25.01 -18.43
N GLY A 111 -14.83 -26.10 -18.03
CA GLY A 111 -13.40 -26.33 -18.18
C GLY A 111 -13.10 -27.53 -19.08
N THR A 112 -11.86 -27.66 -19.48
CA THR A 112 -11.35 -28.85 -20.18
C THR A 112 -10.53 -29.70 -19.22
N GLY A 113 -10.90 -30.96 -19.04
CA GLY A 113 -10.11 -31.95 -18.30
C GLY A 113 -10.00 -33.23 -19.11
N SER A 114 -8.83 -33.87 -19.15
CA SER A 114 -8.57 -35.19 -19.78
C SER A 114 -9.34 -35.52 -21.09
N GLY A 115 -9.64 -34.52 -21.94
CA GLY A 115 -10.38 -34.69 -23.19
C GLY A 115 -11.90 -34.51 -23.15
N SER A 116 -12.52 -34.17 -22.02
CA SER A 116 -13.94 -33.84 -21.92
C SER A 116 -14.19 -32.41 -21.44
N GLY A 117 -15.32 -31.83 -21.90
CA GLY A 117 -15.87 -30.62 -21.29
C GLY A 117 -16.42 -30.97 -19.92
N LEU A 118 -15.89 -30.34 -18.87
CA LEU A 118 -16.35 -30.45 -17.49
C LEU A 118 -17.06 -29.16 -17.11
N THR A 119 -18.06 -29.24 -16.25
CA THR A 119 -18.62 -28.06 -15.58
C THR A 119 -17.88 -27.82 -14.27
N PHE A 120 -17.69 -26.56 -13.89
CA PHE A 120 -17.19 -26.19 -12.57
C PHE A 120 -18.07 -25.10 -11.96
N GLY A 121 -18.06 -25.05 -10.64
CA GLY A 121 -18.68 -24.02 -9.83
C GLY A 121 -17.73 -23.62 -8.70
N ALA A 122 -17.71 -22.35 -8.32
CA ALA A 122 -16.94 -21.84 -7.19
C ALA A 122 -17.70 -20.70 -6.50
N ASP A 123 -17.83 -20.79 -5.18
CA ASP A 123 -18.34 -19.71 -4.32
C ASP A 123 -17.15 -19.11 -3.57
N LEU A 124 -16.77 -17.89 -3.96
CA LEU A 124 -15.67 -17.15 -3.37
C LEU A 124 -16.22 -16.02 -2.50
N ARG A 125 -15.71 -15.88 -1.28
CA ARG A 125 -16.14 -14.79 -0.38
C ARG A 125 -14.97 -14.05 0.26
N PHE A 126 -15.10 -12.73 0.32
CA PHE A 126 -14.24 -11.85 1.11
C PHE A 126 -15.09 -11.13 2.14
N ILE A 127 -14.72 -11.24 3.41
CA ILE A 127 -15.50 -10.75 4.55
C ILE A 127 -14.62 -9.83 5.37
N THR A 128 -15.07 -8.62 5.68
CA THR A 128 -14.34 -7.71 6.57
C THR A 128 -15.28 -6.92 7.48
N GLY A 129 -14.99 -6.92 8.78
CA GLY A 129 -15.86 -6.28 9.76
C GLY A 129 -15.60 -6.72 11.19
N THR A 130 -16.63 -6.62 12.01
CA THR A 130 -16.63 -7.06 13.41
C THR A 130 -17.48 -8.31 13.59
N PHE A 131 -17.04 -9.23 14.45
CA PHE A 131 -17.75 -10.47 14.74
C PHE A 131 -17.64 -10.84 16.21
N LYS A 132 -18.58 -11.64 16.72
CA LYS A 132 -18.46 -12.28 18.03
C LYS A 132 -17.67 -13.59 17.91
N GLY A 133 -16.55 -13.68 18.61
CA GLY A 133 -15.66 -14.84 18.57
C GLY A 133 -16.13 -16.01 19.43
N THR A 134 -15.41 -17.13 19.34
CA THR A 134 -15.61 -18.31 20.20
C THR A 134 -15.36 -18.05 21.68
N ASP A 135 -14.69 -16.96 22.03
CA ASP A 135 -14.46 -16.48 23.39
C ASP A 135 -15.52 -15.49 23.88
N ASP A 136 -16.62 -15.34 23.13
CA ASP A 136 -17.73 -14.42 23.35
C ASP A 136 -17.38 -12.93 23.39
N ARG A 137 -16.18 -12.55 22.91
CA ARG A 137 -15.77 -11.15 22.73
C ARG A 137 -15.99 -10.69 21.30
N ILE A 138 -16.06 -9.38 21.12
CA ILE A 138 -16.12 -8.75 19.79
C ILE A 138 -14.70 -8.58 19.25
N HIS A 139 -14.48 -9.05 18.03
CA HIS A 139 -13.22 -8.97 17.31
C HIS A 139 -13.42 -8.26 15.98
N ARG A 140 -12.34 -7.71 15.44
CA ARG A 140 -12.30 -7.16 14.08
C ARG A 140 -11.39 -8.03 13.22
N GLY A 141 -11.86 -8.41 12.04
CA GLY A 141 -11.09 -9.29 11.17
C GLY A 141 -11.47 -9.17 9.69
N THR A 142 -10.60 -9.75 8.87
CA THR A 142 -10.81 -9.93 7.42
C THR A 142 -10.54 -11.40 7.09
N PHE A 143 -11.42 -12.01 6.30
CA PHE A 143 -11.42 -13.44 6.00
C PHE A 143 -11.67 -13.68 4.51
N GLY A 144 -11.16 -14.81 4.01
CA GLY A 144 -11.43 -15.33 2.68
C GLY A 144 -11.97 -16.76 2.76
N PHE A 145 -12.96 -17.07 1.92
CA PHE A 145 -13.45 -18.43 1.65
C PHE A 145 -13.29 -18.71 0.15
N ILE A 146 -12.72 -19.86 -0.19
CA ILE A 146 -12.42 -20.33 -1.54
C ILE A 146 -12.86 -21.79 -1.63
#